data_AF-A0A817NCU9-F1
#
_entry.id   AF-A0A817NCU9-F1
#
_cell.length_a   1.000
_cell.length_b   1.000
_cell.length_c   1.000
_cell.angle_alpha   90.00
_cell.angle_beta   90.00
_cell.angle_gamma   90.00
#
_symmetry.space_group_name_H-M   'P 1'
#
loop_
_entity.id
_entity.type
_entity.pdbx_description
1 polymer ?
#
loop_
_entity_poly.entity_id
_entity_poly.type
_entity_poly.pdbx_seq_one_letter_code
_entity_poly.pdbx_strand_id
1 'polypeptide(L)'
;MLGGIAQENIFIDKSELNTIKNYGYDKLHEAKAEFFISLGIKQSNSYNETKHNQFMKHVKMSYATTLGGDSSIHQSFAEWSKTVSSNPIVIKLSVKYIFDLLNEKRFPDDPNTVKKKQLIEKALNKYIQNPVFCYSSCSGHGVCEATNYFQFGMCKCNENWLGFDYLMSATTKPAPVELVPSGTLCGLR
;
A
#
# COMPACT_ATOMS: atom_id res chain seq x y z
N MET A 1 11.92 -10.74 13.44
CA MET A 1 11.80 -12.18 13.09
C MET A 1 11.92 -12.30 11.59
N LEU A 2 12.81 -13.17 11.13
CA LEU A 2 12.99 -13.47 9.71
C LEU A 2 12.27 -14.79 9.38
N GLY A 3 11.69 -14.89 8.19
CA GLY A 3 11.00 -16.09 7.74
C GLY A 3 10.31 -15.87 6.40
N GLY A 4 9.25 -16.63 6.13
CA GLY A 4 8.45 -16.52 4.92
C GLY A 4 6.97 -16.44 5.28
N ILE A 5 6.18 -15.84 4.40
CA ILE A 5 4.73 -15.73 4.54
C ILE A 5 4.12 -16.42 3.33
N ALA A 6 3.21 -17.35 3.56
CA ALA A 6 2.25 -17.78 2.55
C ALA A 6 0.88 -17.27 2.99
N GLN A 7 0.19 -16.61 2.07
CA GLN A 7 -1.08 -15.96 2.33
C GLN A 7 -2.01 -16.23 1.16
N GLU A 8 -3.29 -16.35 1.48
CA GLU A 8 -4.34 -16.33 0.48
C GLU A 8 -5.34 -15.24 0.81
N ASN A 9 -5.80 -14.56 -0.24
CA ASN A 9 -6.81 -13.54 -0.15
C ASN A 9 -8.03 -13.99 -0.93
N ILE A 10 -9.15 -14.12 -0.21
CA ILE A 10 -10.44 -14.51 -0.77
C ILE A 10 -11.39 -13.32 -0.69
N PHE A 11 -11.93 -12.92 -1.83
CA PHE A 11 -12.86 -11.81 -1.96
C PHE A 11 -14.26 -12.34 -2.24
N ILE A 12 -15.19 -11.96 -1.36
CA ILE A 12 -16.60 -12.36 -1.44
C ILE A 12 -17.44 -11.09 -1.37
N ASP A 13 -18.36 -10.94 -2.32
CA ASP A 13 -19.27 -9.80 -2.32
C ASP A 13 -20.20 -9.85 -1.11
N LYS A 14 -20.55 -8.67 -0.58
CA LYS A 14 -21.37 -8.57 0.64
C LYS A 14 -22.77 -9.20 0.48
N SER A 15 -23.33 -9.19 -0.73
CA SER A 15 -24.59 -9.86 -1.05
C SER A 15 -24.50 -11.38 -0.87
N GLU A 16 -23.38 -11.99 -1.24
CA GLU A 16 -23.14 -13.43 -1.17
C GLU A 16 -22.84 -13.91 0.26
N LEU A 17 -22.32 -13.03 1.12
CA LEU A 17 -22.03 -13.37 2.53
C LEU A 17 -23.25 -13.88 3.30
N ASN A 18 -24.45 -13.39 2.97
CA ASN A 18 -25.72 -13.84 3.55
C ASN A 18 -26.13 -15.21 3.02
N THR A 19 -25.99 -15.42 1.71
CA THR A 19 -26.22 -16.69 1.03
C THR A 19 -25.34 -17.80 1.63
N ILE A 20 -24.04 -17.53 1.77
CA ILE A 20 -23.08 -18.47 2.37
C ILE A 20 -23.46 -18.82 3.82
N LYS A 21 -23.95 -17.84 4.59
CA LYS A 21 -24.39 -18.06 5.98
C LYS A 21 -25.66 -18.92 6.04
N ASN A 22 -26.61 -18.66 5.14
CA ASN A 22 -27.89 -19.37 5.09
C ASN A 22 -27.73 -20.84 4.65
N TYR A 23 -26.76 -21.13 3.78
CA TYR A 23 -26.41 -22.50 3.40
C TYR A 23 -25.58 -23.25 4.46
N GLY A 24 -25.23 -22.61 5.58
CA GLY A 24 -24.50 -23.24 6.68
C GLY A 24 -23.03 -23.57 6.36
N TYR A 25 -22.41 -22.88 5.39
CA TYR A 25 -20.98 -23.03 5.16
C TYR A 25 -20.19 -22.42 6.33
N ASP A 26 -19.21 -23.16 6.82
CA ASP A 26 -18.20 -22.62 7.72
C ASP A 26 -17.14 -21.91 6.88
N LYS A 27 -17.25 -20.59 6.80
CA LYS A 27 -16.38 -19.73 5.98
C LYS A 27 -14.90 -19.90 6.31
N LEU A 28 -14.56 -20.14 7.58
CA LEU A 28 -13.17 -20.30 8.00
C LEU A 28 -12.65 -21.68 7.59
N HIS A 29 -13.48 -22.71 7.69
CA HIS A 29 -13.13 -24.04 7.23
C HIS A 29 -12.90 -24.08 5.72
N GLU A 30 -13.82 -23.53 4.93
CA GLU A 30 -13.72 -23.54 3.47
C GLU A 30 -12.56 -22.66 2.97
N ALA A 31 -12.33 -21.50 3.58
CA ALA A 31 -11.17 -20.65 3.26
C ALA A 31 -9.84 -21.34 3.61
N LYS A 32 -9.79 -22.08 4.72
CA LYS A 32 -8.59 -22.87 5.07
C LYS A 32 -8.37 -24.02 4.10
N ALA A 33 -9.45 -24.64 3.62
CA ALA A 33 -9.36 -25.68 2.60
C ALA A 33 -8.81 -25.12 1.28
N GLU A 34 -9.35 -23.99 0.83
CA GLU A 34 -8.87 -23.26 -0.35
C GLU A 34 -7.38 -22.95 -0.25
N PHE A 35 -6.91 -22.43 0.89
CA PHE A 35 -5.50 -22.10 1.10
C PHE A 35 -4.57 -23.29 0.89
N PHE A 36 -4.92 -24.46 1.40
CA PHE A 36 -4.10 -25.65 1.20
C PHE A 36 -4.18 -26.16 -0.25
N ILE A 37 -5.35 -26.06 -0.90
CA ILE A 37 -5.53 -26.45 -2.30
C ILE A 37 -4.69 -25.54 -3.21
N SER A 38 -4.74 -24.23 -3.01
CA SER A 38 -3.97 -23.25 -3.79
C SER A 38 -2.46 -23.39 -3.59
N LEU A 39 -2.05 -23.97 -2.46
CA LEU A 39 -0.67 -24.35 -2.16
C LEU A 39 -0.26 -25.75 -2.68
N GLY A 40 -1.15 -26.44 -3.40
CA GLY A 40 -0.90 -27.78 -3.96
C GLY A 40 -0.85 -28.89 -2.91
N ILE A 41 -1.38 -28.64 -1.71
CA ILE A 41 -1.44 -29.63 -0.63
C ILE A 41 -2.71 -30.46 -0.77
N LYS A 42 -2.55 -31.79 -0.86
CA LYS A 42 -3.68 -32.72 -0.93
C LYS A 42 -4.51 -32.66 0.35
N GLN A 43 -5.81 -32.42 0.20
CA GLN A 43 -6.77 -32.47 1.30
C GLN A 43 -6.97 -33.90 1.82
N SER A 44 -7.32 -34.04 3.09
CA SER A 44 -7.58 -35.33 3.73
C SER A 44 -8.85 -36.00 3.17
N ASN A 45 -8.99 -37.30 3.39
CA ASN A 45 -10.17 -38.09 2.95
C ASN A 45 -11.51 -37.61 3.55
N SER A 46 -11.49 -36.75 4.58
CA SER A 46 -12.68 -36.16 5.22
C SER A 46 -13.12 -34.85 4.58
N TYR A 47 -12.40 -34.35 3.56
CA TYR A 47 -12.73 -33.13 2.84
C TYR A 47 -13.92 -33.36 1.89
N ASN A 48 -14.90 -32.47 1.95
CA ASN A 48 -16.07 -32.52 1.08
C ASN A 48 -15.87 -31.58 -0.11
N GLU A 49 -15.32 -32.12 -1.19
CA GLU A 49 -15.02 -31.38 -2.42
C GLU A 49 -16.26 -30.70 -3.02
N THR A 50 -17.42 -31.38 -2.99
CA THR A 50 -18.68 -30.81 -3.49
C THR A 50 -19.07 -29.56 -2.73
N LYS A 51 -18.96 -29.59 -1.39
CA LYS A 51 -19.29 -28.46 -0.53
C LYS A 51 -18.34 -27.27 -0.77
N HIS A 52 -17.05 -27.54 -0.87
CA HIS A 52 -16.06 -26.51 -1.18
C HIS A 52 -16.29 -25.89 -2.56
N ASN A 53 -16.51 -26.71 -3.59
CA ASN A 53 -16.80 -26.21 -4.94
C ASN A 53 -18.08 -25.34 -4.98
N GLN A 54 -19.07 -25.61 -4.12
CA GLN A 54 -20.23 -24.74 -3.97
C GLN A 54 -19.88 -23.44 -3.25
N PHE A 55 -19.07 -23.47 -2.19
CA PHE A 55 -18.55 -22.26 -1.55
C PHE A 55 -17.78 -21.38 -2.55
N MET A 56 -16.91 -21.96 -3.36
CA MET A 56 -16.10 -21.24 -4.35
C MET A 56 -16.92 -20.57 -5.46
N LYS A 57 -18.17 -21.00 -5.73
CA LYS A 57 -19.08 -20.28 -6.64
C LYS A 57 -19.49 -18.90 -6.13
N HIS A 58 -19.41 -18.68 -4.82
CA HIS A 58 -19.69 -17.39 -4.19
C HIS A 58 -18.44 -16.54 -4.01
N VAL A 59 -17.26 -17.09 -4.30
CA VAL A 59 -15.99 -16.38 -4.26
C VAL A 59 -15.79 -15.67 -5.60
N LYS A 60 -15.58 -14.36 -5.54
CA LYS A 60 -15.33 -13.53 -6.72
C LYS A 60 -13.90 -13.65 -7.20
N MET A 61 -12.97 -13.70 -6.26
CA MET A 61 -11.54 -13.75 -6.53
C MET A 61 -10.85 -14.48 -5.37
N SER A 62 -9.97 -15.41 -5.71
CA SER A 62 -9.04 -16.05 -4.79
C SER A 62 -7.64 -15.94 -5.39
N TYR A 63 -6.66 -15.56 -4.60
CA TYR A 63 -5.27 -15.66 -5.00
C TYR A 63 -4.36 -15.92 -3.81
N ALA A 64 -3.43 -16.85 -4.02
CA ALA A 64 -2.37 -17.17 -3.09
C ALA A 64 -1.09 -16.42 -3.47
N THR A 65 -0.39 -15.90 -2.47
CA THR A 65 0.92 -15.28 -2.61
C THR A 65 1.88 -15.84 -1.57
N THR A 66 3.16 -15.90 -1.95
CA THR A 66 4.25 -16.15 -1.04
C THR A 66 5.17 -14.93 -0.98
N LEU A 67 5.73 -14.67 0.19
CA LEU A 67 6.70 -13.61 0.43
C LEU A 67 7.94 -14.23 1.09
N GLY A 68 9.10 -13.99 0.51
CA GLY A 68 10.33 -14.72 0.82
C GLY A 68 10.36 -16.12 0.21
N GLY A 69 11.47 -16.82 0.40
CA GLY A 69 11.79 -18.03 -0.34
C GLY A 69 12.10 -17.74 -1.81
N ASP A 70 12.19 -18.80 -2.60
CA ASP A 70 12.31 -18.75 -4.05
C ASP A 70 10.91 -18.70 -4.69
N SER A 71 10.59 -17.58 -5.34
CA SER A 71 9.29 -17.36 -5.97
C SER A 71 9.11 -18.15 -7.27
N SER A 72 10.16 -18.75 -7.83
CA SER A 72 10.07 -19.58 -9.05
C SER A 72 9.54 -21.00 -8.75
N ILE A 73 9.52 -21.40 -7.48
CA ILE A 73 8.99 -22.68 -7.03
C ILE A 73 7.46 -22.55 -6.88
N HIS A 74 6.74 -22.91 -7.94
CA HIS A 74 5.28 -22.85 -7.98
C HIS A 74 4.58 -24.20 -7.70
N GLN A 75 5.33 -25.30 -7.64
CA GLN A 75 4.76 -26.65 -7.73
C GLN A 75 4.40 -27.27 -6.37
N SER A 76 5.05 -26.86 -5.27
CA SER A 76 4.75 -27.38 -3.94
C SER A 76 5.13 -26.40 -2.83
N PHE A 77 4.19 -26.11 -1.93
CA PHE A 77 4.47 -25.37 -0.70
C PHE A 77 5.60 -26.01 0.15
N ALA A 78 5.69 -27.35 0.14
CA ALA A 78 6.74 -28.06 0.87
C ALA A 78 8.14 -27.78 0.28
N GLU A 79 8.25 -27.55 -1.03
CA GLU A 79 9.50 -27.19 -1.68
C GLU A 79 9.82 -25.71 -1.46
N TRP A 80 8.83 -24.82 -1.63
CA TRP A 80 8.99 -23.40 -1.34
C TRP A 80 9.44 -23.17 0.11
N SER A 81 8.82 -23.83 1.09
CA SER A 81 9.14 -23.64 2.52
C SER A 81 10.60 -23.98 2.86
N LYS A 82 11.24 -24.90 2.14
CA LYS A 82 12.67 -25.23 2.33
C LYS A 82 13.59 -24.06 1.95
N THR A 83 13.19 -23.26 0.96
CA THR A 83 13.96 -22.10 0.47
C THR A 83 13.83 -20.85 1.34
N VAL A 84 12.86 -20.82 2.24
CA VAL A 84 12.66 -19.68 3.15
C VAL A 84 13.89 -19.45 4.04
N SER A 85 14.56 -20.53 4.43
CA SER A 85 15.76 -20.45 5.27
C SER A 85 16.92 -19.71 4.58
N SER A 86 17.08 -19.88 3.27
CA SER A 86 18.12 -19.22 2.47
C SER A 86 17.70 -17.84 1.95
N ASN A 87 16.41 -17.60 1.75
CA ASN A 87 15.86 -16.33 1.26
C ASN A 87 14.76 -15.77 2.17
N PRO A 88 15.03 -15.48 3.46
CA PRO A 88 13.99 -15.02 4.36
C PRO A 88 13.68 -13.53 4.14
N ILE A 89 12.46 -13.14 4.50
CA ILE A 89 12.03 -11.75 4.64
C ILE A 89 11.77 -11.37 6.09
N VAL A 90 11.66 -10.08 6.37
CA VAL A 90 11.26 -9.57 7.68
C VAL A 90 9.75 -9.74 7.86
N ILE A 91 9.34 -10.77 8.61
CA ILE A 91 7.93 -11.09 8.86
C ILE A 91 7.37 -10.44 10.13
N LYS A 92 8.26 -10.02 11.04
CA LYS A 92 7.89 -9.27 12.24
C LYS A 92 8.99 -8.27 12.55
N LEU A 93 8.63 -7.00 12.46
CA LEU A 93 9.47 -5.87 12.81
C LEU A 93 8.89 -5.12 14.01
N SER A 94 9.76 -4.74 14.92
CA SER A 94 9.47 -3.70 15.89
C SER A 94 10.07 -2.42 15.35
N VAL A 95 9.20 -1.45 15.05
CA VAL A 95 9.65 -0.13 14.61
C VAL A 95 10.10 0.65 15.84
N LYS A 96 11.23 1.33 15.74
CA LYS A 96 11.66 2.35 16.70
C LYS A 96 11.66 3.71 16.03
N TYR A 97 11.58 4.75 16.83
CA TYR A 97 11.61 6.10 16.32
C TYR A 97 13.00 6.39 15.74
N ILE A 98 13.04 6.81 14.47
CA ILE A 98 14.32 6.99 13.74
C ILE A 98 15.23 8.02 14.43
N PHE A 99 14.63 8.97 15.16
CA PHE A 99 15.33 10.02 15.90
C PHE A 99 16.05 9.53 17.15
N ASP A 100 15.80 8.30 17.59
CA ASP A 100 16.61 7.66 18.63
C ASP A 100 18.01 7.33 18.10
N LEU A 101 18.18 7.24 16.77
CA LEU A 101 19.48 7.02 16.13
C LEU A 101 20.30 8.31 15.98
N LEU A 102 19.64 9.46 15.90
CA LEU A 102 20.30 10.77 15.78
C LEU A 102 20.71 11.31 17.14
N ASN A 103 21.83 10.82 17.67
CA ASN A 103 22.38 11.24 18.96
C ASN A 103 23.91 11.32 18.94
N GLU A 104 24.46 12.04 19.91
CA GLU A 104 25.91 12.28 20.04
C GLU A 104 26.73 10.99 20.21
N LYS A 105 26.14 9.93 20.76
CA LYS A 105 26.82 8.63 20.89
C LYS A 105 27.05 7.95 19.53
N ARG A 106 26.17 8.15 18.55
CA ARG A 106 26.27 7.57 17.20
C ARG A 106 26.90 8.53 16.19
N PHE A 107 26.85 9.83 16.47
CA PHE A 107 27.42 10.90 15.64
C PHE A 107 28.27 11.85 16.50
N PRO A 108 29.41 11.37 17.05
CA PRO A 108 30.21 12.16 18.00
C PRO A 108 30.89 13.37 17.35
N ASP A 109 31.21 13.29 16.06
CA ASP A 109 31.91 14.35 15.33
C ASP A 109 30.97 15.38 14.70
N ASP A 110 29.65 15.22 14.83
CA ASP A 110 28.67 16.17 14.32
C ASP A 110 28.14 17.07 15.45
N PRO A 111 28.68 18.28 15.62
CA PRO A 111 28.31 19.20 16.70
C PRO A 111 26.85 19.69 16.58
N ASN A 112 26.20 19.47 15.43
CA ASN A 112 24.83 19.90 15.17
C ASN A 112 23.82 18.76 15.22
N THR A 113 24.21 17.55 15.67
CA THR A 113 23.33 16.37 15.70
C THR A 113 22.00 16.64 16.41
N VAL A 114 22.03 17.32 17.56
CA VAL A 114 20.82 17.67 18.33
C VAL A 114 19.91 18.60 17.52
N LYS A 115 20.46 19.63 16.89
CA LYS A 115 19.69 20.58 16.07
C LYS A 115 19.13 19.93 14.82
N LYS A 116 19.91 19.06 14.16
CA LYS A 116 19.47 18.27 12.99
C LYS A 116 18.33 17.33 13.37
N LYS A 117 18.42 16.63 14.50
CA LYS A 117 17.32 15.80 15.04
C LYS A 117 16.04 16.60 15.17
N GLN A 118 16.08 17.75 15.85
CA GLN A 118 14.91 18.62 16.05
C GLN A 118 14.30 19.10 14.71
N LEU A 119 15.13 19.46 13.73
CA LEU A 119 14.67 19.91 12.42
C LEU A 119 14.00 18.79 11.62
N ILE A 120 14.59 17.60 11.60
CA ILE A 120 14.02 16.44 10.90
C ILE A 120 12.73 15.99 11.59
N GLU A 121 12.65 16.06 12.93
CA GLU A 121 11.46 15.72 13.71
C GLU A 121 10.31 16.67 13.39
N LYS A 122 10.59 17.98 13.33
CA LYS A 122 9.63 18.99 12.87
C LYS A 122 9.14 18.73 11.44
N ALA A 123 10.05 18.36 10.53
CA ALA A 123 9.71 18.05 9.15
C ALA A 123 8.82 16.79 9.04
N LEU A 124 9.14 15.73 9.80
CA LEU A 124 8.33 14.52 9.84
C LEU A 124 6.95 14.77 10.44
N ASN A 125 6.86 15.54 11.52
CA ASN A 125 5.56 15.89 12.10
C ASN A 125 4.69 16.66 11.10
N LYS A 126 5.30 17.58 10.32
CA LYS A 126 4.61 18.27 9.23
C LYS A 126 4.14 17.30 8.14
N TYR A 127 4.97 16.31 7.77
CA TYR A 127 4.66 15.26 6.80
C TYR A 127 3.51 14.35 7.26
N ILE A 128 3.48 13.97 8.54
CA ILE A 128 2.41 13.15 9.12
C ILE A 128 1.10 13.93 9.20
N GLN A 129 1.16 15.20 9.60
CA GLN A 129 -0.04 16.05 9.75
C GLN A 129 -0.61 16.53 8.40
N ASN A 130 0.21 16.64 7.36
CA ASN A 130 -0.22 17.06 6.03
C ASN A 130 0.23 16.01 5.00
N PRO A 131 -0.47 14.88 4.88
CA PRO A 131 -0.04 13.75 4.04
C PRO A 131 -0.13 14.04 2.54
N VAL A 132 -0.62 15.22 2.15
CA VAL A 132 -0.77 15.65 0.76
C VAL A 132 0.04 16.92 0.54
N PHE A 133 1.08 16.81 -0.27
CA PHE A 133 1.91 17.91 -0.73
C PHE A 133 1.44 18.40 -2.11
N CYS A 134 1.01 19.65 -2.19
CA CYS A 134 0.77 20.34 -3.46
C CYS A 134 1.88 21.37 -3.70
N TYR A 135 2.59 21.26 -4.82
CA TYR A 135 3.74 22.11 -5.18
C TYR A 135 3.45 23.62 -5.07
N SER A 136 2.25 24.07 -5.41
CA SER A 136 1.86 25.48 -5.45
C SER A 136 1.04 25.95 -4.26
N SER A 137 0.79 25.12 -3.23
CA SER A 137 -0.06 25.48 -2.08
C SER A 137 -1.38 26.14 -2.50
N CYS A 138 -2.06 25.55 -3.50
CA CYS A 138 -3.38 25.92 -4.05
C CYS A 138 -3.80 27.37 -3.78
N SER A 139 -3.57 28.25 -4.75
CA SER A 139 -3.74 29.71 -4.72
C SER A 139 -5.07 30.22 -4.12
N GLY A 140 -5.25 30.18 -2.80
CA GLY A 140 -6.38 30.72 -2.01
C GLY A 140 -7.81 30.22 -2.35
N HIS A 141 -7.98 29.61 -3.51
CA HIS A 141 -9.25 29.32 -4.20
C HIS A 141 -9.32 27.87 -4.66
N GLY A 142 -8.48 27.01 -4.06
CA GLY A 142 -8.49 25.57 -4.28
C GLY A 142 -8.06 24.81 -3.03
N VAL A 143 -8.40 23.54 -3.00
CA VAL A 143 -8.05 22.60 -1.93
C VAL A 143 -7.08 21.56 -2.51
N CYS A 144 -6.03 21.24 -1.76
CA CYS A 144 -5.10 20.19 -2.13
C CYS A 144 -5.77 18.82 -1.92
N GLU A 145 -6.17 18.14 -3.00
CA GLU A 145 -6.73 16.79 -2.96
C GLU A 145 -5.66 15.76 -3.33
N ALA A 146 -5.61 14.66 -2.59
CA ALA A 146 -4.67 13.57 -2.86
C ALA A 146 -4.93 12.93 -4.23
N THR A 147 -3.88 12.69 -5.01
CA THR A 147 -3.98 11.96 -6.29
C THR A 147 -4.06 10.44 -6.10
N ASN A 148 -3.99 9.95 -4.85
CA ASN A 148 -3.84 8.54 -4.47
C ASN A 148 -2.59 7.85 -5.05
N TYR A 149 -1.64 8.61 -5.60
CA TYR A 149 -0.35 8.13 -6.10
C TYR A 149 0.77 8.98 -5.51
N PHE A 150 1.49 8.40 -4.53
CA PHE A 150 2.44 9.13 -3.67
C PHE A 150 1.78 10.28 -2.89
N GLN A 151 2.49 10.90 -1.94
CA GLN A 151 1.98 12.04 -1.18
C GLN A 151 1.80 13.33 -2.00
N PHE A 152 1.61 13.22 -3.30
CA PHE A 152 1.31 14.37 -4.15
C PHE A 152 -0.20 14.60 -4.18
N GLY A 153 -0.56 15.87 -4.08
CA GLY A 153 -1.91 16.32 -4.36
C GLY A 153 -1.97 17.09 -5.66
N MET A 154 -3.19 17.19 -6.18
CA MET A 154 -3.54 18.19 -7.17
C MET A 154 -4.45 19.22 -6.50
N CYS A 155 -4.35 20.48 -6.94
CA CYS A 155 -5.28 21.49 -6.47
C CYS A 155 -6.61 21.32 -7.18
N LYS A 156 -7.64 21.01 -6.41
CA LYS A 156 -9.03 21.07 -6.87
C LYS A 156 -9.57 22.45 -6.61
N CYS A 157 -10.08 23.06 -7.65
CA CYS A 157 -10.59 24.42 -7.59
C CYS A 157 -11.97 24.48 -6.98
N ASN A 158 -12.22 25.56 -6.24
CA ASN A 158 -13.57 25.92 -5.83
C ASN A 158 -14.44 26.18 -7.08
N GLU A 159 -15.74 26.04 -6.94
CA GLU A 159 -16.67 26.31 -8.03
C GLU A 159 -16.40 27.70 -8.64
N ASN A 160 -16.28 27.75 -9.97
CA ASN A 160 -15.94 28.94 -10.79
C ASN A 160 -14.44 29.31 -10.92
N TRP A 161 -13.50 28.41 -10.64
CA TRP A 161 -12.05 28.65 -10.80
C TRP A 161 -11.31 27.57 -11.65
N LEU A 162 -10.38 27.94 -12.58
CA LEU A 162 -9.52 27.08 -13.47
C LEU A 162 -8.11 27.71 -13.86
N GLY A 163 -7.00 26.96 -14.12
CA GLY A 163 -5.71 27.52 -14.68
C GLY A 163 -4.35 26.72 -14.56
N PHE A 164 -3.17 27.40 -14.66
CA PHE A 164 -1.70 27.04 -14.54
C PHE A 164 -0.76 27.89 -13.61
N ASP A 165 -0.06 27.45 -12.53
CA ASP A 165 0.81 28.40 -11.75
C ASP A 165 2.14 28.49 -12.46
N TYR A 166 2.36 29.63 -13.08
CA TYR A 166 3.69 30.19 -13.20
C TYR A 166 3.60 31.59 -12.64
N LEU A 167 4.31 31.83 -11.54
CA LEU A 167 4.81 33.14 -11.16
C LEU A 167 5.54 33.76 -12.38
N MET A 168 4.83 34.44 -13.28
CA MET A 168 5.34 35.50 -14.16
C MET A 168 4.19 36.27 -14.82
N SER A 169 4.15 37.56 -14.46
CA SER A 169 3.74 38.71 -15.27
C SER A 169 3.47 38.38 -16.75
N ALA A 170 2.29 38.79 -17.21
CA ALA A 170 1.89 38.80 -18.60
C ALA A 170 2.96 39.48 -19.48
N THR A 171 3.73 38.72 -20.28
CA THR A 171 4.30 39.21 -21.57
C THR A 171 5.04 38.21 -22.46
N THR A 172 5.26 36.94 -22.12
CA THR A 172 6.04 36.04 -23.01
C THR A 172 5.29 34.78 -23.44
N LYS A 173 5.29 34.55 -24.76
CA LYS A 173 4.66 33.42 -25.48
C LYS A 173 5.04 32.06 -24.87
N PRO A 174 4.12 31.08 -24.84
CA PRO A 174 4.43 29.74 -24.37
C PRO A 174 5.43 29.05 -25.29
N ALA A 175 6.49 28.47 -24.69
CA ALA A 175 7.37 27.52 -25.35
C ALA A 175 6.67 26.16 -25.53
N PRO A 176 7.11 25.31 -26.48
CA PRO A 176 6.46 24.04 -26.77
C PRO A 176 6.56 23.07 -25.59
N VAL A 177 5.49 22.31 -25.42
CA VAL A 177 5.21 21.36 -24.35
C VAL A 177 6.20 20.20 -24.37
N GLU A 178 7.06 20.09 -23.35
CA GLU A 178 7.57 18.80 -22.90
C GLU A 178 6.76 18.34 -21.68
N LEU A 179 6.17 17.16 -21.81
CA LEU A 179 5.22 16.55 -20.88
C LEU A 179 5.88 16.19 -19.54
N VAL A 180 5.62 17.00 -18.51
CA VAL A 180 5.23 16.50 -17.17
C VAL A 180 4.19 17.47 -16.59
N PRO A 181 2.87 17.23 -16.75
CA PRO A 181 1.87 18.12 -16.21
C PRO A 181 1.56 17.74 -14.76
N SER A 182 2.12 18.47 -13.80
CA SER A 182 1.66 18.41 -12.41
C SER A 182 1.38 19.82 -11.89
N GLY A 183 0.09 20.20 -11.89
CA GLY A 183 -0.38 21.43 -11.25
C GLY A 183 -1.69 21.98 -11.83
N THR A 184 -2.85 21.41 -11.51
CA THR A 184 -4.13 22.05 -11.87
C THR A 184 -4.30 23.38 -11.13
N LEU A 185 -4.47 24.47 -11.88
CA LEU A 185 -4.82 25.83 -11.45
C LEU A 185 -6.25 26.18 -11.19
N CYS A 186 -6.48 27.29 -10.48
CA CYS A 186 -7.75 27.88 -10.12
C CYS A 186 -7.68 29.39 -10.41
N GLY A 187 -8.37 29.85 -11.46
CA GLY A 187 -8.46 31.23 -11.94
C GLY A 187 -9.88 31.55 -12.41
N LEU A 188 -10.30 32.81 -12.26
CA LEU A 188 -11.70 33.24 -12.48
C LEU A 188 -12.20 32.95 -13.90
N ARG A 189 -13.48 32.56 -13.99
CA ARG A 189 -14.23 32.46 -15.24
C ARG A 189 -14.63 33.82 -15.79
#